data_AF-A0A917CKQ1-F1
#
_entry.id   AF-A0A917CKQ1-F1
#
_cell.length_a   1.000
_cell.length_b   1.000
_cell.length_c   1.000
_cell.angle_alpha   90.00
_cell.angle_beta   90.00
_cell.angle_gamma   90.00
#
_symmetry.space_group_name_H-M   'P 1'
#
loop_
_entity.id
_entity.type
_entity.pdbx_description
1 polymer ?
#
loop_
_entity_poly.entity_id
_entity_poly.type
_entity_poly.pdbx_seq_one_letter_code
_entity_poly.pdbx_strand_id
1 'polypeptide(L)'
;MSALPTDQLHELDSIPDDIKELLSVIPGQEQSRVDPSALSSGTDMPGSSTSGFCPPWARAESPTVVGTFEIDGETFYEPLVHEEPNPLIYPMCTVGYVRNSNGKSGSGVLVGPNLLLTAGHVAPWGSASWFMEFTPAYRSGTAPFGSSYVQAYHGFSPQDIPNGHDYIICKLYQPLGRALGWMGASSFRTEDELYARRYVSSGYPGTYQGRPAVELDMGIRDIDDDNPGRELEFATRVDLGPGWSGGPLWLPNEGPSVVAVCSGQEKDGLDPTRVVFAGGSPMVDLVKYGYATWPA
;
A
#
# COMPACT_ATOMS: atom_id res chain seq x y z
N MET A 1 25.87 4.23 -42.40
CA MET A 1 24.94 4.77 -41.39
C MET A 1 24.87 6.27 -41.60
N SER A 2 23.87 6.74 -42.32
CA SER A 2 23.69 8.18 -42.60
C SER A 2 23.13 8.83 -41.34
N ALA A 3 23.82 9.84 -40.83
CA ALA A 3 23.26 10.74 -39.85
C ALA A 3 21.99 11.38 -40.43
N LEU A 4 20.97 11.56 -39.58
CA LEU A 4 19.77 12.30 -39.94
C LEU A 4 20.15 13.72 -40.37
N PRO A 5 19.53 14.29 -41.43
CA PRO A 5 19.82 15.66 -41.87
C PRO A 5 19.51 16.67 -40.76
N THR A 6 20.43 17.60 -40.53
CA THR A 6 20.37 18.66 -39.51
C THR A 6 19.20 19.64 -39.69
N ASP A 7 18.53 19.63 -40.84
CA ASP A 7 17.44 20.54 -41.19
C ASP A 7 16.07 20.21 -40.56
N GLN A 8 15.92 19.10 -39.83
CA GLN A 8 14.67 18.81 -39.09
C GLN A 8 14.64 19.35 -37.66
N LEU A 9 15.70 20.01 -37.18
CA LEU A 9 15.72 20.64 -35.86
C LEU A 9 15.08 22.04 -35.85
N HIS A 10 14.90 22.67 -37.02
CA HIS A 10 14.27 23.99 -37.15
C HIS A 10 12.75 23.99 -36.97
N GLU A 11 12.10 22.83 -36.83
CA GLU A 11 10.66 22.73 -36.55
C GLU A 11 10.31 22.78 -35.05
N LEU A 12 11.30 22.76 -34.15
CA LEU A 12 11.03 22.89 -32.71
C LEU A 12 10.80 24.35 -32.30
N ASP A 13 11.43 25.32 -32.95
CA ASP A 13 11.30 26.75 -32.59
C ASP A 13 9.90 27.31 -32.89
N SER A 14 9.17 26.72 -33.84
CA SER A 14 7.80 27.10 -34.21
C SER A 14 6.72 26.47 -33.33
N ILE A 15 7.07 25.52 -32.46
CA ILE A 15 6.15 24.92 -31.49
C ILE A 15 5.86 25.98 -30.42
N PRO A 16 4.60 26.34 -30.17
CA PRO A 16 4.22 27.23 -29.08
C PRO A 16 4.78 26.75 -27.73
N ASP A 17 5.23 27.67 -26.87
CA ASP A 17 5.93 27.32 -25.63
C ASP A 17 5.06 26.48 -24.68
N ASP A 18 3.75 26.66 -24.70
CA ASP A 18 2.76 25.83 -23.99
C ASP A 18 2.71 24.38 -24.53
N ILE A 19 2.89 24.19 -25.84
CA ILE A 19 3.02 22.86 -26.43
C ILE A 19 4.39 22.25 -26.13
N LYS A 20 5.48 23.03 -26.12
CA LYS A 20 6.80 22.56 -25.67
C LYS A 20 6.79 22.15 -24.19
N GLU A 21 6.02 22.86 -23.37
CA GLU A 21 5.77 22.50 -21.97
C GLU A 21 5.04 21.16 -21.87
N LEU A 22 4.00 20.91 -22.68
CA LEU A 22 3.33 19.60 -22.76
C LEU A 22 4.25 18.47 -23.25
N LEU A 23 5.26 18.79 -24.08
CA LEU A 23 6.26 17.83 -24.54
C LEU A 23 7.35 17.55 -23.49
N SER A 24 7.47 18.38 -22.46
CA SER A 24 8.49 18.28 -21.41
C SER A 24 7.93 17.94 -20.03
N VAL A 25 6.62 18.05 -19.83
CA VAL A 25 5.94 17.81 -18.56
C VAL A 25 4.82 16.80 -18.76
N ILE A 26 4.87 15.68 -18.03
CA ILE A 26 3.75 14.74 -17.96
C ILE A 26 2.71 15.34 -16.99
N PRO A 27 1.45 15.57 -17.40
CA PRO A 27 0.44 16.19 -16.54
C PRO A 27 0.14 15.39 -15.27
N GLY A 28 0.40 16.00 -14.13
CA GLY A 28 0.36 15.35 -12.83
C GLY A 28 1.71 14.73 -12.50
N GLN A 29 2.29 15.21 -11.41
CA GLN A 29 3.52 14.71 -10.79
C GLN A 29 3.67 15.33 -9.38
N GLU A 30 2.57 15.80 -8.81
CA GLU A 30 2.55 16.50 -7.54
C GLU A 30 2.96 15.56 -6.41
N GLN A 31 3.95 16.01 -5.63
CA GLN A 31 4.38 15.38 -4.39
C GLN A 31 4.01 16.32 -3.27
N SER A 32 3.01 15.97 -2.46
CA SER A 32 2.53 16.83 -1.38
C SER A 32 2.81 16.19 -0.02
N ARG A 33 3.61 16.87 0.80
CA ARG A 33 3.95 16.41 2.15
C ARG A 33 2.98 16.94 3.18
N VAL A 34 2.54 16.07 4.07
CA VAL A 34 1.86 16.43 5.31
C VAL A 34 2.91 16.54 6.42
N ASP A 35 2.83 17.62 7.19
CA ASP A 35 3.61 17.80 8.41
C ASP A 35 2.85 17.16 9.58
N PRO A 36 3.38 16.10 10.23
CA PRO A 36 2.74 15.47 11.39
C PRO A 36 2.44 16.47 12.52
N SER A 37 3.28 17.50 12.69
CA SER A 37 3.09 18.50 13.76
C SER A 37 1.87 19.40 13.53
N ALA A 38 1.34 19.44 12.30
CA ALA A 38 0.14 20.18 11.96
C ALA A 38 -1.16 19.40 12.22
N LEU A 39 -1.06 18.10 12.55
CA LEU A 39 -2.22 17.28 12.87
C LEU A 39 -2.75 17.62 14.26
N SER A 40 -4.07 17.62 14.41
CA SER A 40 -4.69 17.75 15.73
C SER A 40 -4.39 16.50 16.57
N SER A 41 -3.64 16.68 17.65
CA SER A 41 -3.40 15.65 18.65
C SER A 41 -4.58 15.58 19.63
N GLY A 42 -5.09 14.37 19.87
CA GLY A 42 -6.20 14.16 20.79
C GLY A 42 -6.52 12.70 20.99
N THR A 43 -6.51 12.25 22.24
CA THR A 43 -6.84 10.88 22.66
C THR A 43 -8.33 10.52 22.49
N ASP A 44 -9.16 11.48 22.09
CA ASP A 44 -10.62 11.35 21.94
C ASP A 44 -11.12 11.40 20.48
N MET A 45 -10.21 11.33 19.49
CA MET A 45 -10.64 11.30 18.09
C MET A 45 -11.51 10.07 17.82
N PRO A 46 -12.74 10.22 17.28
CA PRO A 46 -13.59 9.08 17.02
C PRO A 46 -12.97 8.17 15.97
N GLY A 47 -13.24 6.87 16.08
CA GLY A 47 -12.96 5.93 14.99
C GLY A 47 -13.54 6.44 13.67
N SER A 48 -12.81 6.21 12.59
CA SER A 48 -13.08 6.78 11.27
C SER A 48 -13.00 5.67 10.23
N SER A 49 -13.86 5.71 9.21
CA SER A 49 -13.79 4.71 8.16
C SER A 49 -14.24 5.20 6.78
N THR A 50 -13.87 4.44 5.76
CA THR A 50 -14.37 4.50 4.39
C THR A 50 -14.88 3.12 3.97
N SER A 51 -15.77 3.07 2.98
CA SER A 51 -16.36 1.81 2.51
C SER A 51 -15.53 1.17 1.40
N GLY A 52 -15.36 -0.16 1.48
CA GLY A 52 -14.84 -0.96 0.37
C GLY A 52 -15.89 -1.18 -0.71
N PHE A 53 -15.44 -1.68 -1.86
CA PHE A 53 -16.30 -2.07 -2.98
C PHE A 53 -15.81 -3.39 -3.57
N CYS A 54 -16.68 -4.39 -3.57
CA CYS A 54 -16.48 -5.64 -4.31
C CYS A 54 -17.31 -5.58 -5.60
N PRO A 55 -16.70 -5.63 -6.79
CA PRO A 55 -17.42 -5.63 -8.05
C PRO A 55 -18.33 -6.87 -8.19
N PRO A 56 -19.48 -6.77 -8.87
CA PRO A 56 -20.39 -7.91 -9.05
C PRO A 56 -19.79 -9.11 -9.78
N TRP A 57 -18.76 -8.90 -10.59
CA TRP A 57 -18.07 -9.97 -11.31
C TRP A 57 -17.05 -10.70 -10.46
N ALA A 58 -16.56 -10.06 -9.39
CA ALA A 58 -15.50 -10.60 -8.57
C ALA A 58 -16.07 -11.63 -7.60
N ARG A 59 -15.43 -12.80 -7.53
CA ARG A 59 -15.64 -13.73 -6.42
C ARG A 59 -14.97 -13.12 -5.18
N ALA A 60 -15.71 -13.02 -4.09
CA ALA A 60 -15.18 -12.65 -2.79
C ALA A 60 -14.83 -13.91 -2.00
N GLU A 61 -13.63 -13.95 -1.45
CA GLU A 61 -13.18 -15.05 -0.58
C GLU A 61 -12.35 -14.46 0.55
N SER A 62 -12.75 -14.76 1.78
CA SER A 62 -11.94 -14.41 2.94
C SER A 62 -10.78 -15.41 3.04
N PRO A 63 -9.55 -14.95 3.30
CA PRO A 63 -8.45 -15.83 3.63
C PRO A 63 -8.84 -16.66 4.85
N THR A 64 -8.81 -17.97 4.71
CA THR A 64 -9.09 -18.90 5.80
C THR A 64 -7.79 -19.49 6.28
N VAL A 65 -7.59 -19.54 7.59
CA VAL A 65 -6.61 -20.45 8.18
C VAL A 65 -7.19 -21.85 8.04
N VAL A 66 -6.70 -22.67 7.11
CA VAL A 66 -7.08 -24.09 7.11
C VAL A 66 -6.25 -24.73 8.20
N GLY A 67 -6.88 -25.19 9.27
CA GLY A 67 -6.18 -25.54 10.50
C GLY A 67 -5.02 -26.52 10.29
N THR A 68 -5.35 -27.78 10.00
CA THR A 68 -4.38 -28.85 9.83
C THR A 68 -4.57 -29.61 8.53
N PHE A 69 -3.48 -30.09 7.94
CA PHE A 69 -3.50 -30.98 6.77
C PHE A 69 -2.65 -32.23 7.05
N GLU A 70 -2.91 -33.32 6.32
CA GLU A 70 -2.17 -34.57 6.47
C GLU A 70 -1.25 -34.83 5.28
N ILE A 71 0.02 -35.18 5.55
CA ILE A 71 0.97 -35.72 4.56
C ILE A 71 1.53 -37.01 5.15
N ASP A 72 1.45 -38.11 4.40
CA ASP A 72 1.98 -39.42 4.80
C ASP A 72 1.54 -39.92 6.19
N GLY A 73 0.34 -39.53 6.62
CA GLY A 73 -0.23 -39.89 7.93
C GLY A 73 0.24 -39.01 9.09
N GLU A 74 1.03 -37.97 8.82
CA GLU A 74 1.42 -36.94 9.78
C GLU A 74 0.54 -35.70 9.62
N THR A 75 0.11 -35.12 10.74
CA THR A 75 -0.70 -33.90 10.79
C THR A 75 0.20 -32.67 10.91
N PHE A 76 0.07 -31.74 9.96
CA PHE A 76 0.76 -30.47 9.93
C PHE A 76 -0.23 -29.33 10.15
N TYR A 77 0.25 -28.21 10.69
CA TYR A 77 -0.50 -26.95 10.70
C TYR A 77 -0.20 -26.17 9.43
N GLU A 78 -1.21 -25.52 8.86
CA GLU A 78 -0.90 -24.58 7.78
C GLU A 78 0.00 -23.45 8.29
N PRO A 79 1.03 -23.08 7.51
CA PRO A 79 1.86 -21.96 7.85
C PRO A 79 1.01 -20.68 7.79
N LEU A 80 1.02 -19.92 8.87
CA LEU A 80 0.31 -18.65 8.94
C LEU A 80 0.86 -17.61 7.96
N VAL A 81 2.08 -17.79 7.44
CA VAL A 81 2.65 -16.99 6.36
C VAL A 81 2.92 -17.89 5.16
N HIS A 82 2.37 -17.56 4.00
CA HIS A 82 2.56 -18.35 2.77
C HIS A 82 2.41 -17.48 1.52
N GLU A 83 2.75 -18.07 0.37
CA GLU A 83 2.45 -17.45 -0.92
C GLU A 83 0.94 -17.39 -1.11
N GLU A 84 0.40 -16.22 -1.46
CA GLU A 84 -1.04 -16.07 -1.72
C GLU A 84 -1.44 -16.91 -2.95
N PRO A 85 -2.24 -17.99 -2.78
CA PRO A 85 -2.54 -18.92 -3.86
C PRO A 85 -3.44 -18.30 -4.93
N ASN A 86 -4.36 -17.40 -4.55
CA ASN A 86 -5.44 -16.88 -5.37
C ASN A 86 -5.47 -15.33 -5.44
N PRO A 87 -4.39 -14.68 -5.93
CA PRO A 87 -4.29 -13.22 -5.95
C PRO A 87 -5.28 -12.55 -6.92
N LEU A 88 -6.01 -13.33 -7.74
CA LEU A 88 -7.02 -12.82 -8.66
C LEU A 88 -8.41 -12.66 -8.02
N ILE A 89 -8.60 -13.14 -6.79
CA ILE A 89 -9.89 -13.15 -6.07
C ILE A 89 -9.97 -11.94 -5.14
N TYR A 90 -11.17 -11.38 -4.95
CA TYR A 90 -11.37 -10.27 -4.01
C TYR A 90 -11.28 -10.78 -2.56
N PRO A 91 -10.56 -10.08 -1.66
CA PRO A 91 -9.95 -8.76 -1.86
C PRO A 91 -8.49 -8.77 -2.31
N MET A 92 -7.85 -9.93 -2.45
CA MET A 92 -6.43 -10.04 -2.84
C MET A 92 -6.10 -9.38 -4.18
N CYS A 93 -7.05 -9.37 -5.13
CA CYS A 93 -6.88 -8.68 -6.42
C CYS A 93 -6.72 -7.16 -6.33
N THR A 94 -7.00 -6.58 -5.16
CA THR A 94 -6.78 -5.16 -4.88
C THR A 94 -5.38 -4.86 -4.35
N VAL A 95 -4.61 -5.88 -3.97
CA VAL A 95 -3.25 -5.79 -3.46
C VAL A 95 -2.25 -5.98 -4.60
N GLY A 96 -1.23 -5.14 -4.67
CA GLY A 96 -0.32 -5.09 -5.81
C GLY A 96 1.11 -4.72 -5.48
N TYR A 97 1.98 -5.01 -6.44
CA TYR A 97 3.39 -4.67 -6.39
C TYR A 97 3.58 -3.21 -6.78
N VAL A 98 4.44 -2.52 -6.05
CA VAL A 98 4.80 -1.12 -6.29
C VAL A 98 6.28 -1.05 -6.65
N ARG A 99 6.63 -0.31 -7.71
CA ARG A 99 8.01 0.04 -8.04
C ARG A 99 8.14 1.49 -8.42
N ASN A 100 9.32 2.08 -8.26
CA ASN A 100 9.55 3.48 -8.60
C ASN A 100 10.88 3.72 -9.33
N SER A 101 11.06 4.98 -9.77
CA SER A 101 12.25 5.46 -10.48
C SER A 101 13.53 5.46 -9.65
N ASN A 102 13.44 5.41 -8.32
CA ASN A 102 14.59 5.36 -7.42
C ASN A 102 15.09 3.92 -7.20
N GLY A 103 14.52 2.93 -7.90
CA GLY A 103 14.85 1.51 -7.75
C GLY A 103 14.28 0.89 -6.47
N LYS A 104 13.40 1.60 -5.75
CA LYS A 104 12.67 1.03 -4.61
C LYS A 104 11.47 0.24 -5.12
N SER A 105 11.09 -0.77 -4.34
CA SER A 105 9.87 -1.51 -4.52
C SER A 105 9.19 -1.80 -3.19
N GLY A 106 7.89 -2.02 -3.25
CA GLY A 106 7.05 -2.30 -2.10
C GLY A 106 5.74 -2.93 -2.55
N SER A 107 4.75 -2.79 -1.68
CA SER A 107 3.40 -3.30 -1.83
C SER A 107 2.41 -2.15 -1.67
N GLY A 108 1.18 -2.34 -2.13
CA GLY A 108 0.11 -1.37 -1.90
C GLY A 108 -1.25 -1.97 -2.18
N VAL A 109 -2.29 -1.18 -1.92
CA VAL A 109 -3.69 -1.63 -2.00
C VAL A 109 -4.60 -0.56 -2.57
N LEU A 110 -5.56 -0.96 -3.39
CA LEU A 110 -6.61 -0.06 -3.86
C LEU A 110 -7.58 0.26 -2.71
N VAL A 111 -7.78 1.56 -2.47
CA VAL A 111 -8.69 2.10 -1.42
C VAL A 111 -9.78 3.01 -2.00
N GLY A 112 -9.87 3.07 -3.32
CA GLY A 112 -10.89 3.79 -4.07
C GLY A 112 -10.77 3.56 -5.57
N PRO A 113 -11.64 4.19 -6.39
CA PRO A 113 -11.70 3.94 -7.84
C PRO A 113 -10.37 4.16 -8.58
N ASN A 114 -9.61 5.16 -8.17
CA ASN A 114 -8.30 5.56 -8.72
C ASN A 114 -7.28 5.82 -7.59
N LEU A 115 -7.51 5.26 -6.41
CA LEU A 115 -6.73 5.55 -5.21
C LEU A 115 -5.94 4.31 -4.77
N LEU A 116 -4.65 4.52 -4.52
CA LEU A 116 -3.71 3.54 -4.01
C LEU A 116 -3.18 4.02 -2.65
N LEU A 117 -3.22 3.15 -1.64
CA LEU A 117 -2.54 3.35 -0.36
C LEU A 117 -1.26 2.50 -0.32
N THR A 118 -0.17 3.06 0.17
CA THR A 118 1.12 2.38 0.38
C THR A 118 1.96 3.13 1.43
N ALA A 119 3.16 2.64 1.73
CA ALA A 119 4.07 3.27 2.68
C ALA A 119 4.70 4.54 2.12
N GLY A 120 4.90 5.54 2.98
CA GLY A 120 5.48 6.82 2.60
C GLY A 120 6.93 6.71 2.15
N HIS A 121 7.72 5.84 2.78
CA HIS A 121 9.12 5.63 2.39
C HIS A 121 9.31 4.91 1.04
N VAL A 122 8.23 4.37 0.46
CA VAL A 122 8.23 3.78 -0.89
C VAL A 122 8.15 4.87 -1.97
N ALA A 123 7.60 6.06 -1.68
CA ALA A 123 7.53 7.13 -2.67
C ALA A 123 8.92 7.70 -3.07
N PRO A 124 9.08 8.13 -4.34
CA PRO A 124 10.31 8.77 -4.82
C PRO A 124 10.36 10.26 -4.44
N TRP A 125 10.28 10.57 -3.15
CA TRP A 125 10.26 11.94 -2.64
C TRP A 125 11.48 12.76 -3.08
N GLY A 126 11.24 13.99 -3.55
CA GLY A 126 12.30 14.94 -3.94
C GLY A 126 12.94 14.65 -5.31
N SER A 127 12.54 13.57 -5.99
CA SER A 127 13.00 13.27 -7.35
C SER A 127 12.32 14.21 -8.36
N ALA A 128 13.10 15.00 -9.11
CA ALA A 128 12.60 15.97 -10.08
C ALA A 128 11.90 15.32 -11.30
N SER A 129 12.39 14.17 -11.73
CA SER A 129 11.71 13.29 -12.68
C SER A 129 11.48 11.96 -11.99
N TRP A 130 10.23 11.54 -11.89
CA TRP A 130 9.89 10.35 -11.15
C TRP A 130 8.81 9.54 -11.84
N PHE A 131 8.82 8.24 -11.58
CA PHE A 131 7.67 7.38 -11.81
C PHE A 131 7.45 6.51 -10.59
N MET A 132 6.20 6.13 -10.39
CA MET A 132 5.80 5.08 -9.48
C MET A 132 4.69 4.30 -10.16
N GLU A 133 4.76 2.98 -10.13
CA GLU A 133 3.85 2.10 -10.84
C GLU A 133 3.29 1.06 -9.88
N PHE A 134 1.98 0.85 -9.98
CA PHE A 134 1.25 -0.15 -9.22
C PHE A 134 0.70 -1.23 -10.15
N THR A 135 0.96 -2.48 -9.81
CA THR A 135 0.51 -3.66 -10.55
C THR A 135 -0.29 -4.59 -9.62
N PRO A 136 -1.63 -4.54 -9.64
CA PRO A 136 -2.46 -5.41 -8.82
C PRO A 136 -2.31 -6.88 -9.24
N ALA A 137 -2.36 -7.78 -8.25
CA ALA A 137 -2.21 -9.22 -8.45
C ALA A 137 -0.97 -9.61 -9.28
N TYR A 138 0.11 -8.85 -9.15
CA TYR A 138 1.37 -9.14 -9.81
C TYR A 138 1.84 -10.56 -9.45
N ARG A 139 2.45 -11.27 -10.40
CA ARG A 139 3.08 -12.56 -10.09
C ARG A 139 4.27 -12.81 -11.00
N SER A 140 5.47 -12.67 -10.44
CA SER A 140 6.75 -12.99 -11.08
C SER A 140 6.87 -12.46 -12.52
N GLY A 141 6.58 -11.18 -12.71
CA GLY A 141 6.65 -10.48 -14.01
C GLY A 141 5.32 -10.39 -14.74
N THR A 142 4.29 -11.09 -14.28
CA THR A 142 2.96 -11.07 -14.89
C THR A 142 2.08 -9.98 -14.27
N ALA A 143 1.36 -9.24 -15.11
CA ALA A 143 0.40 -8.21 -14.74
C ALA A 143 -1.01 -8.58 -15.25
N PRO A 144 -1.74 -9.48 -14.57
CA PRO A 144 -2.98 -10.06 -15.09
C PRO A 144 -4.10 -9.04 -15.31
N PHE A 145 -4.09 -7.95 -14.54
CA PHE A 145 -5.03 -6.84 -14.68
C PHE A 145 -4.38 -5.57 -15.27
N GLY A 146 -3.19 -5.71 -15.85
CA GLY A 146 -2.36 -4.56 -16.24
C GLY A 146 -1.77 -3.84 -15.03
N SER A 147 -1.31 -2.62 -15.26
CA SER A 147 -0.71 -1.74 -14.25
C SER A 147 -1.14 -0.30 -14.48
N SER A 148 -0.97 0.55 -13.46
CA SER A 148 -1.14 1.99 -13.58
C SER A 148 0.05 2.71 -12.97
N TYR A 149 0.52 3.74 -13.66
CA TYR A 149 1.38 4.74 -13.06
C TYR A 149 0.58 5.60 -12.06
N VAL A 150 1.30 6.10 -11.06
CA VAL A 150 0.83 7.11 -10.11
C VAL A 150 0.97 8.47 -10.78
N GLN A 151 -0.13 9.24 -10.77
CA GLN A 151 -0.22 10.60 -11.27
C GLN A 151 0.26 11.62 -10.24
N ALA A 152 -0.15 11.46 -8.98
CA ALA A 152 0.18 12.36 -7.89
C ALA A 152 0.12 11.58 -6.56
N TYR A 153 0.82 12.07 -5.53
CA TYR A 153 0.69 11.50 -4.19
C TYR A 153 0.76 12.55 -3.10
N HIS A 154 0.06 12.27 -2.00
CA HIS A 154 -0.09 13.12 -0.83
C HIS A 154 0.06 12.27 0.43
N GLY A 155 0.83 12.74 1.41
CA GLY A 155 0.99 12.06 2.68
C GLY A 155 2.33 12.33 3.32
N PHE A 156 2.82 11.37 4.09
CA PHE A 156 3.97 11.57 4.95
C PHE A 156 5.26 11.05 4.31
N SER A 157 6.36 11.73 4.63
CA SER A 157 7.72 11.39 4.18
C SER A 157 8.60 11.22 5.41
N PRO A 158 8.39 10.16 6.22
CA PRO A 158 9.17 9.93 7.44
C PRO A 158 10.67 9.78 7.12
N GLN A 159 11.51 10.27 8.04
CA GLN A 159 12.97 10.17 7.95
C GLN A 159 13.48 8.88 8.61
N ASP A 160 12.82 8.46 9.69
CA ASP A 160 13.12 7.25 10.44
C ASP A 160 12.04 6.19 10.16
N ILE A 161 12.43 4.91 10.12
CA ILE A 161 11.55 3.77 9.81
C ILE A 161 11.87 2.64 10.81
N PRO A 162 10.88 2.00 11.44
CA PRO A 162 9.43 2.25 11.28
C PRO A 162 8.96 3.60 11.84
N ASN A 163 7.76 4.02 11.44
CA ASN A 163 7.13 5.24 11.93
C ASN A 163 5.60 5.16 11.82
N GLY A 164 4.87 5.65 12.83
CA GLY A 164 3.41 5.61 12.90
C GLY A 164 2.67 6.44 11.86
N HIS A 165 3.38 7.28 11.10
CA HIS A 165 2.86 8.05 9.97
C HIS A 165 3.34 7.56 8.60
N ASP A 166 3.97 6.40 8.47
CA ASP A 166 4.58 5.94 7.22
C ASP A 166 3.57 5.47 6.16
N TYR A 167 2.77 6.39 5.62
CA TYR A 167 1.79 6.14 4.57
C TYR A 167 1.54 7.35 3.66
N ILE A 168 1.17 7.05 2.42
CA ILE A 168 0.75 8.01 1.40
C ILE A 168 -0.50 7.51 0.67
N ILE A 169 -1.33 8.45 0.25
CA ILE A 169 -2.38 8.23 -0.74
C ILE A 169 -1.88 8.66 -2.12
N CYS A 170 -2.09 7.81 -3.11
CA CYS A 170 -1.65 7.99 -4.48
C CYS A 170 -2.87 8.03 -5.41
N LYS A 171 -2.87 8.96 -6.34
CA LYS A 171 -3.79 9.00 -7.48
C LYS A 171 -3.21 8.18 -8.63
N LEU A 172 -3.98 7.27 -9.20
CA LEU A 172 -3.61 6.48 -10.38
C LEU A 172 -4.09 7.14 -11.68
N TYR A 173 -3.31 7.03 -12.76
CA TYR A 173 -3.74 7.43 -14.11
C TYR A 173 -4.89 6.57 -14.62
N GLN A 174 -4.77 5.25 -14.46
CA GLN A 174 -5.85 4.33 -14.78
C GLN A 174 -6.64 4.02 -13.49
N PRO A 175 -7.96 4.20 -13.49
CA PRO A 175 -8.79 3.95 -12.32
C PRO A 175 -9.02 2.44 -12.11
N LEU A 176 -7.96 1.70 -11.76
CA LEU A 176 -7.99 0.24 -11.61
C LEU A 176 -9.05 -0.23 -10.60
N GLY A 177 -9.33 0.55 -9.56
CA GLY A 177 -10.36 0.24 -8.57
C GLY A 177 -11.78 0.18 -9.13
N ARG A 178 -12.09 0.89 -10.24
CA ARG A 178 -13.39 0.74 -10.93
C ARG A 178 -13.61 -0.66 -11.46
N ALA A 179 -12.53 -1.30 -11.92
CA ALA A 179 -12.59 -2.66 -12.44
C ALA A 179 -12.50 -3.68 -11.31
N LEU A 180 -11.51 -3.54 -10.42
CA LEU A 180 -11.10 -4.58 -9.47
C LEU A 180 -11.78 -4.48 -8.10
N GLY A 181 -12.39 -3.35 -7.80
CA GLY A 181 -12.82 -3.05 -6.45
C GLY A 181 -11.73 -2.38 -5.62
N TRP A 182 -12.03 -2.19 -4.35
CA TRP A 182 -11.10 -1.67 -3.35
C TRP A 182 -11.48 -2.14 -1.95
N MET A 183 -10.51 -2.12 -1.05
CA MET A 183 -10.75 -2.27 0.39
C MET A 183 -11.20 -0.94 0.98
N GLY A 184 -11.97 -0.98 2.07
CA GLY A 184 -12.20 0.19 2.91
C GLY A 184 -10.92 0.59 3.66
N ALA A 185 -10.99 1.67 4.44
CA ALA A 185 -9.99 2.01 5.44
C ALA A 185 -10.68 2.26 6.77
N SER A 186 -10.06 1.84 7.88
CA SER A 186 -10.62 1.97 9.23
C SER A 186 -9.56 2.39 10.23
N SER A 187 -9.93 3.27 11.16
CA SER A 187 -9.19 3.56 12.38
C SER A 187 -10.10 3.39 13.59
N PHE A 188 -9.52 3.06 14.73
CA PHE A 188 -10.24 2.80 15.97
C PHE A 188 -9.89 3.82 17.03
N ARG A 189 -10.83 4.05 17.96
CA ARG A 189 -10.65 5.05 19.01
C ARG A 189 -9.69 4.54 20.06
N THR A 190 -9.89 3.29 20.51
CA THR A 190 -9.14 2.72 21.62
C THR A 190 -8.23 1.58 21.16
N GLU A 191 -7.18 1.36 21.94
CA GLU A 191 -6.30 0.20 21.76
C GLU A 191 -7.02 -1.12 22.07
N ASP A 192 -7.95 -1.13 23.03
CA ASP A 192 -8.77 -2.32 23.31
C ASP A 192 -9.51 -2.81 22.06
N GLU A 193 -10.02 -1.88 21.23
CA GLU A 193 -10.64 -2.22 19.95
C GLU A 193 -9.63 -2.84 18.98
N LEU A 194 -8.38 -2.36 18.98
CA LEU A 194 -7.30 -2.87 18.15
C LEU A 194 -6.85 -4.26 18.61
N TYR A 195 -6.63 -4.46 19.92
CA TYR A 195 -6.22 -5.73 20.51
C TYR A 195 -7.28 -6.83 20.41
N ALA A 196 -8.57 -6.47 20.41
CA ALA A 196 -9.68 -7.44 20.33
C ALA A 196 -9.84 -8.10 18.94
N ARG A 197 -9.07 -7.66 17.93
CA ARG A 197 -9.23 -8.07 16.54
C ARG A 197 -8.10 -8.99 16.07
N ARG A 198 -8.41 -9.71 15.00
CA ARG A 198 -7.45 -10.52 14.24
C ARG A 198 -7.32 -9.95 12.84
N TYR A 199 -6.09 -9.85 12.38
CA TYR A 199 -5.76 -9.16 11.14
C TYR A 199 -5.16 -10.14 10.14
N VAL A 200 -5.18 -9.73 8.88
CA VAL A 200 -4.41 -10.33 7.80
C VAL A 200 -3.49 -9.26 7.23
N SER A 201 -2.28 -9.64 6.84
CA SER A 201 -1.39 -8.78 6.07
C SER A 201 -1.04 -9.42 4.73
N SER A 202 -0.87 -8.62 3.70
CA SER A 202 -0.53 -9.10 2.36
C SER A 202 0.49 -8.19 1.68
N GLY A 203 1.39 -8.77 0.87
CA GLY A 203 2.45 -7.99 0.24
C GLY A 203 3.32 -8.79 -0.72
N TYR A 204 4.44 -8.18 -1.11
CA TYR A 204 5.38 -8.67 -2.12
C TYR A 204 6.81 -8.67 -1.58
N PRO A 205 7.11 -9.48 -0.54
CA PRO A 205 8.47 -9.60 -0.04
C PRO A 205 9.43 -10.16 -1.08
N GLY A 206 10.68 -9.72 -1.02
CA GLY A 206 11.76 -10.20 -1.87
C GLY A 206 12.00 -11.70 -1.75
N THR A 207 11.73 -12.29 -0.58
CA THR A 207 11.86 -13.75 -0.32
C THR A 207 10.94 -14.59 -1.20
N TYR A 208 9.81 -14.03 -1.66
CA TYR A 208 8.88 -14.68 -2.58
C TYR A 208 9.13 -14.31 -4.06
N GLN A 209 10.20 -13.58 -4.37
CA GLN A 209 10.68 -13.32 -5.74
C GLN A 209 9.58 -12.80 -6.69
N GLY A 210 8.83 -11.80 -6.21
CA GLY A 210 7.74 -11.18 -6.96
C GLY A 210 6.44 -11.98 -6.99
N ARG A 211 6.31 -13.04 -6.17
CA ARG A 211 5.02 -13.67 -5.90
C ARG A 211 4.38 -13.02 -4.67
N PRO A 212 3.05 -12.83 -4.66
CA PRO A 212 2.36 -12.26 -3.52
C PRO A 212 2.41 -13.23 -2.33
N ALA A 213 2.47 -12.69 -1.13
CA ALA A 213 2.44 -13.43 0.11
C ALA A 213 1.39 -12.85 1.06
N VAL A 214 0.91 -13.69 1.97
CA VAL A 214 -0.10 -13.35 2.96
C VAL A 214 0.34 -13.88 4.33
N GLU A 215 0.09 -13.10 5.37
CA GLU A 215 0.14 -13.53 6.76
C GLU A 215 -1.26 -13.51 7.37
N LEU A 216 -1.68 -14.63 7.92
CA LEU A 216 -3.00 -14.87 8.49
C LEU A 216 -2.98 -14.81 10.01
N ASP A 217 -4.16 -14.52 10.57
CA ASP A 217 -4.40 -14.57 12.01
C ASP A 217 -3.33 -13.80 12.80
N MET A 218 -3.11 -12.55 12.43
CA MET A 218 -2.19 -11.65 13.11
C MET A 218 -2.87 -11.02 14.32
N GLY A 219 -2.16 -10.92 15.43
CA GLY A 219 -2.60 -10.20 16.62
C GLY A 219 -1.52 -9.26 17.10
N ILE A 220 -1.95 -8.06 17.46
CA ILE A 220 -1.10 -7.00 17.96
C ILE A 220 -0.44 -7.47 19.26
N ARG A 221 0.85 -7.15 19.40
CA ARG A 221 1.68 -7.42 20.57
C ARG A 221 1.90 -6.16 21.39
N ASP A 222 2.05 -5.04 20.71
CA ASP A 222 2.30 -3.74 21.29
C ASP A 222 1.76 -2.65 20.38
N ILE A 223 1.52 -1.47 20.96
CA ILE A 223 1.11 -0.28 20.21
C ILE A 223 1.91 0.90 20.73
N ASP A 224 2.70 1.49 19.84
CA ASP A 224 3.40 2.74 20.09
C ASP A 224 2.63 3.92 19.45
N ASP A 225 2.39 4.95 20.26
CA ASP A 225 1.55 6.09 19.89
C ASP A 225 2.37 7.28 19.38
N ASP A 226 2.41 7.38 18.06
CA ASP A 226 3.02 8.44 17.29
C ASP A 226 2.01 9.59 17.06
N ASN A 227 1.31 10.00 18.13
CA ASN A 227 0.09 10.80 18.14
C ASN A 227 -0.02 11.87 17.02
N PRO A 228 -1.03 11.81 16.13
CA PRO A 228 -2.14 10.84 16.04
C PRO A 228 -1.88 9.59 15.18
N GLY A 229 -0.65 9.37 14.69
CA GLY A 229 -0.21 8.13 14.08
C GLY A 229 -0.10 6.99 15.12
N ARG A 230 -0.04 5.75 14.64
CA ARG A 230 0.13 4.55 15.48
C ARG A 230 1.06 3.55 14.83
N GLU A 231 1.90 2.95 15.64
CA GLU A 231 2.78 1.83 15.30
C GLU A 231 2.17 0.57 15.87
N LEU A 232 1.59 -0.27 15.00
CA LEU A 232 0.97 -1.52 15.39
C LEU A 232 1.98 -2.64 15.25
N GLU A 233 2.39 -3.22 16.37
CA GLU A 233 3.50 -4.17 16.39
C GLU A 233 3.04 -5.61 16.47
N PHE A 234 3.68 -6.48 15.71
CA PHE A 234 3.37 -7.90 15.65
C PHE A 234 4.63 -8.76 15.82
N ALA A 235 4.42 -9.99 16.27
CA ALA A 235 5.50 -10.97 16.32
C ALA A 235 6.00 -11.27 14.90
N THR A 236 7.31 -11.35 14.74
CA THR A 236 7.94 -11.79 13.49
C THR A 236 7.75 -13.32 13.34
N ARG A 237 6.82 -13.74 12.47
CA ARG A 237 6.53 -15.16 12.23
C ARG A 237 7.28 -15.74 11.04
N VAL A 238 7.53 -14.92 10.03
CA VAL A 238 8.42 -15.19 8.91
C VAL A 238 9.19 -13.90 8.62
N ASP A 239 10.29 -14.02 7.89
CA ASP A 239 11.08 -12.93 7.35
C ASP A 239 10.22 -12.06 6.41
N LEU A 240 9.34 -11.23 7.02
CA LEU A 240 8.62 -10.11 6.40
C LEU A 240 9.68 -9.09 5.98
N GLY A 241 10.41 -9.45 4.94
CA GLY A 241 11.60 -8.76 4.50
C GLY A 241 11.29 -7.61 3.55
N PRO A 242 12.33 -6.98 2.99
CA PRO A 242 12.20 -5.90 2.02
C PRO A 242 11.20 -6.23 0.91
N GLY A 243 10.31 -5.28 0.60
CA GLY A 243 9.23 -5.44 -0.38
C GLY A 243 7.83 -5.56 0.23
N TRP A 244 7.70 -5.94 1.50
CA TRP A 244 6.41 -5.90 2.19
C TRP A 244 5.95 -4.48 2.51
N SER A 245 6.87 -3.50 2.55
CA SER A 245 6.61 -2.07 2.76
C SER A 245 5.38 -1.56 1.99
N GLY A 246 4.40 -1.02 2.70
CA GLY A 246 3.14 -0.52 2.14
C GLY A 246 2.05 -1.58 1.96
N GLY A 247 2.35 -2.85 2.23
CA GLY A 247 1.37 -3.93 2.22
C GLY A 247 0.32 -3.72 3.31
N PRO A 248 -0.98 -3.91 3.01
CA PRO A 248 -2.04 -3.62 3.97
C PRO A 248 -2.03 -4.62 5.13
N LEU A 249 -2.24 -4.12 6.34
CA LEU A 249 -2.85 -4.84 7.45
C LEU A 249 -4.36 -4.57 7.43
N TRP A 250 -5.19 -5.59 7.37
CA TRP A 250 -6.61 -5.42 7.10
C TRP A 250 -7.49 -6.43 7.84
N LEU A 251 -8.78 -6.10 7.95
CA LEU A 251 -9.80 -6.86 8.67
C LEU A 251 -10.53 -7.81 7.73
N PRO A 252 -10.30 -9.14 7.81
CA PRO A 252 -10.91 -10.08 6.88
C PRO A 252 -12.40 -10.35 7.15
N ASN A 253 -12.86 -10.11 8.38
CA ASN A 253 -14.20 -10.53 8.84
C ASN A 253 -15.21 -9.38 8.97
N GLU A 254 -14.77 -8.13 8.85
CA GLU A 254 -15.62 -6.92 8.96
C GLU A 254 -15.92 -6.29 7.60
N GLY A 255 -15.66 -7.04 6.52
CA GLY A 255 -15.48 -6.51 5.18
C GLY A 255 -14.03 -6.03 5.00
N PRO A 256 -13.35 -6.35 3.87
CA PRO A 256 -11.95 -6.00 3.69
C PRO A 256 -11.71 -4.50 3.88
N SER A 257 -11.08 -4.16 5.00
CA SER A 257 -10.78 -2.77 5.40
C SER A 257 -9.38 -2.68 5.96
N VAL A 258 -8.59 -1.76 5.41
CA VAL A 258 -7.19 -1.50 5.78
C VAL A 258 -7.14 -0.70 7.07
N VAL A 259 -6.34 -1.15 8.03
CA VAL A 259 -6.16 -0.50 9.34
C VAL A 259 -4.78 0.14 9.47
N ALA A 260 -3.80 -0.41 8.76
CA ALA A 260 -2.43 0.09 8.71
C ALA A 260 -1.71 -0.42 7.46
N VAL A 261 -0.52 0.10 7.17
CA VAL A 261 0.38 -0.41 6.13
C VAL A 261 1.72 -0.80 6.72
N CYS A 262 2.37 -1.84 6.18
CA CYS A 262 3.66 -2.30 6.68
C CYS A 262 4.69 -1.17 6.54
N SER A 263 5.27 -0.73 7.67
CA SER A 263 6.30 0.30 7.70
C SER A 263 7.70 -0.32 7.72
N GLY A 264 7.92 -1.28 8.61
CA GLY A 264 9.24 -1.90 8.74
C GLY A 264 9.32 -2.92 9.87
N GLN A 265 10.52 -3.05 10.41
CA GLN A 265 10.80 -3.89 11.57
C GLN A 265 11.63 -3.08 12.56
N GLU A 266 11.42 -3.31 13.85
CA GLU A 266 12.20 -2.68 14.91
C GLU A 266 12.71 -3.70 15.93
N LYS A 267 13.64 -3.23 16.77
CA LYS A 267 14.19 -4.01 17.87
C LYS A 267 14.54 -3.08 19.03
N ASP A 268 13.79 -3.21 20.12
CA ASP A 268 14.00 -2.40 21.31
C ASP A 268 14.81 -3.12 22.37
N GLY A 269 16.11 -2.81 22.40
CA GLY A 269 17.02 -3.33 23.42
C GLY A 269 17.07 -4.86 23.44
N LEU A 270 16.43 -5.45 24.46
CA LEU A 270 16.35 -6.91 24.66
C LEU A 270 15.06 -7.53 24.11
N ASP A 271 14.12 -6.73 23.60
CA ASP A 271 12.88 -7.23 23.05
C ASP A 271 13.11 -8.00 21.74
N PRO A 272 12.25 -8.99 21.43
CA PRO A 272 12.26 -9.62 20.12
C PRO A 272 12.04 -8.59 19.01
N THR A 273 12.62 -8.83 17.82
CA THR A 273 12.31 -8.02 16.64
C THR A 273 10.83 -8.15 16.31
N ARG A 274 10.18 -7.01 16.11
CA ARG A 274 8.76 -6.90 15.77
C ARG A 274 8.60 -6.34 14.36
N VAL A 275 7.52 -6.74 13.69
CA VAL A 275 7.08 -6.08 12.45
C VAL A 275 6.11 -4.97 12.82
N VAL A 276 6.26 -3.82 12.19
CA VAL A 276 5.51 -2.60 12.53
C VAL A 276 4.66 -2.17 11.35
N PHE A 277 3.40 -1.89 11.64
CA PHE A 277 2.43 -1.35 10.69
C PHE A 277 2.01 0.06 11.11
N ALA A 278 2.16 1.03 10.20
CA ALA A 278 1.77 2.41 10.41
C ALA A 278 0.28 2.62 10.13
N GLY A 279 -0.46 3.14 11.11
CA GLY A 279 -1.90 3.33 11.02
C GLY A 279 -2.40 4.57 11.77
N GLY A 280 -3.61 4.48 12.29
CA GLY A 280 -4.27 5.59 13.00
C GLY A 280 -5.23 6.40 12.11
N SER A 281 -5.90 7.39 12.71
CA SER A 281 -6.88 8.22 12.00
C SER A 281 -6.31 9.02 10.82
N PRO A 282 -5.06 9.54 10.85
CA PRO A 282 -4.55 10.32 9.72
C PRO A 282 -4.42 9.49 8.43
N MET A 283 -4.20 8.18 8.53
CA MET A 283 -4.24 7.28 7.38
C MET A 283 -5.61 7.31 6.69
N VAL A 284 -6.69 7.20 7.48
CA VAL A 284 -8.06 7.27 6.95
C VAL A 284 -8.37 8.66 6.40
N ASP A 285 -7.85 9.71 7.02
CA ASP A 285 -8.00 11.09 6.55
C ASP A 285 -7.28 11.32 5.21
N LEU A 286 -6.13 10.70 4.96
CA LEU A 286 -5.51 10.70 3.63
C LEU A 286 -6.41 10.03 2.59
N VAL A 287 -7.03 8.90 2.92
CA VAL A 287 -7.97 8.23 1.99
C VAL A 287 -9.14 9.14 1.67
N LYS A 288 -9.73 9.80 2.68
CA LYS A 288 -10.81 10.80 2.48
C LYS A 288 -10.36 12.00 1.67
N TYR A 289 -9.13 12.49 1.89
CA TYR A 289 -8.53 13.55 1.09
C TYR A 289 -8.45 13.13 -0.39
N GLY A 290 -8.02 11.90 -0.66
CA GLY A 290 -7.99 11.35 -2.02
C GLY A 290 -9.36 11.36 -2.68
N TYR A 291 -10.40 10.91 -1.97
CA TYR A 291 -11.79 10.97 -2.47
C TYR A 291 -12.27 12.40 -2.76
N ALA A 292 -11.95 13.35 -1.88
CA ALA A 292 -12.37 14.74 -2.03
C ALA A 292 -11.63 15.49 -3.15
N THR A 293 -10.34 15.18 -3.34
CA THR A 293 -9.44 15.95 -4.22
C THR A 293 -9.29 15.33 -5.60
N TRP A 294 -9.41 13.99 -5.69
CA TRP A 294 -9.17 13.24 -6.92
C TRP A 294 -10.38 12.40 -7.35
N PRO A 295 -11.55 13.04 -7.57
CA PRO A 295 -12.74 12.32 -8.01
C PRO A 295 -12.45 11.62 -9.35
N ALA A 296 -12.93 10.38 -9.45
CA ALA A 296 -12.72 9.53 -10.63
C ALA A 296 -13.73 9.81 -11.74
#